data_AF-A0A4P8XGD8-F1
#
_entry.id   AF-A0A4P8XGD8-F1
#
_cell.length_a   1.000
_cell.length_b   1.000
_cell.length_c   1.000
_cell.angle_alpha   90.00
_cell.angle_beta   90.00
_cell.angle_gamma   90.00
#
_symmetry.space_group_name_H-M   'P 1'
#
loop_
_entity.id
_entity.type
_entity.pdbx_description
1 polymer ?
#
loop_
_entity_poly.entity_id
_entity_poly.type
_entity_poly.pdbx_seq_one_letter_code
_entity_poly.pdbx_strand_id
1 'polypeptide(L)' 'GWLHKRGEYIKTWRPRYFLLKSDGTFIGYKERPQDVDQLETPLNNFSVAQCQLMKTERPKPNTFIIRCLQWTTV' A
#
# COMPACT_ATOMS: atom_id res chain seq x y z
N GLY A 1 7.18 3.94 -5.61
CA GLY A 1 7.86 5.08 -4.96
C GLY A 1 7.24 5.39 -3.61
N TRP A 2 7.60 6.53 -3.01
CA TRP A 2 7.10 6.95 -1.69
C TRP A 2 5.65 7.41 -1.73
N LEU A 3 4.85 6.96 -0.76
CA LEU A 3 3.47 7.37 -0.52
C LEU A 3 3.23 7.53 0.98
N HIS A 4 2.22 8.31 1.36
CA HIS A 4 1.70 8.32 2.71
C HIS A 4 0.53 7.34 2.82
N LYS A 5 0.70 6.24 3.58
CA LYS A 5 -0.38 5.28 3.86
C LYS A 5 -1.06 5.66 5.17
N ARG A 6 -2.40 5.76 5.15
CA ARG A 6 -3.18 5.91 6.39
C ARG A 6 -3.23 4.59 7.15
N GLY A 7 -2.97 4.63 8.45
CA GLY A 7 -3.16 3.48 9.33
C GLY A 7 -4.64 3.13 9.49
N GLU A 8 -4.92 1.84 9.67
CA GLU A 8 -6.29 1.30 9.76
C GLU A 8 -6.93 1.61 11.12
N TYR A 9 -6.28 1.18 12.20
CA TYR A 9 -6.72 1.45 13.58
C TYR A 9 -6.27 2.83 14.06
N ILE A 10 -4.95 3.08 14.09
CA ILE A 10 -4.39 4.40 14.39
C ILE A 10 -4.30 5.19 13.08
N LYS A 11 -5.27 6.07 12.86
CA LYS A 11 -5.51 6.82 11.60
C LYS A 11 -4.48 7.90 11.25
N THR A 12 -3.20 7.69 11.61
CA THR A 12 -2.06 8.54 11.22
C THR A 12 -1.58 8.21 9.81
N TRP A 13 -0.98 9.19 9.14
CA TRP A 13 -0.36 9.03 7.82
C TRP A 13 1.11 8.67 7.99
N ARG A 14 1.53 7.53 7.44
CA ARG A 14 2.90 7.02 7.59
C ARG A 14 3.56 6.90 6.22
N PRO A 15 4.79 7.40 6.04
CA PRO A 15 5.52 7.20 4.79
C PRO A 15 5.79 5.71 4.59
N ARG A 16 5.54 5.23 3.38
CA ARG A 16 5.79 3.85 2.94
C ARG A 16 6.33 3.89 1.52
N TYR A 17 7.34 3.09 1.25
CA TYR A 17 7.85 2.91 -0.10
C TYR A 17 7.08 1.77 -0.76
N PHE A 18 6.31 2.09 -1.80
CA PHE A 18 5.49 1.11 -2.51
C PHE A 18 6.12 0.68 -3.84
N LEU A 19 5.96 -0.60 -4.17
CA LEU A 19 6.28 -1.19 -5.47
C LEU A 19 4.99 -1.74 -6.07
N LEU A 20 4.71 -1.38 -7.33
CA LEU A 20 3.66 -2.01 -8.13
C LEU A 20 4.36 -2.89 -9.17
N LYS A 21 4.06 -4.19 -9.13
CA LYS A 21 4.58 -5.19 -10.06
C LYS A 21 3.57 -5.47 -11.18
N SER A 22 4.04 -6.01 -12.29
CA SER A 22 3.22 -6.33 -13.47
C SER A 22 2.20 -7.44 -13.23
N ASP A 23 2.45 -8.30 -12.24
CA ASP A 23 1.54 -9.36 -11.79
C ASP A 23 0.36 -8.85 -10.93
N GLY A 24 0.29 -7.54 -10.70
CA GLY A 24 -0.74 -6.92 -9.87
C GLY A 24 -0.41 -6.95 -8.38
N THR A 25 0.80 -7.37 -7.98
CA THR A 25 1.24 -7.28 -6.59
C THR A 25 1.60 -5.82 -6.25
N PHE A 26 0.99 -5.30 -5.18
CA PHE A 26 1.23 -3.97 -4.66
C PHE A 26 1.78 -4.04 -3.24
N ILE A 27 3.09 -3.86 -3.13
CA ILE A 27 3.88 -4.15 -1.94
C ILE A 27 4.34 -2.85 -1.30
N GLY A 28 4.25 -2.73 0.03
CA GLY A 28 4.71 -1.57 0.78
C GLY A 28 5.75 -1.92 1.85
N TYR A 29 6.81 -1.13 1.91
CA TYR A 29 7.92 -1.24 2.85
C TYR A 29 8.00 -0.01 3.75
N LYS A 30 8.58 -0.13 4.95
CA LYS A 30 8.84 1.03 5.82
C LYS A 30 9.83 1.99 5.17
N GLU A 31 10.87 1.43 4.55
CA GLU A 31 11.93 2.15 3.86
C GLU A 31 12.11 1.61 2.45
N ARG A 32 12.85 2.31 1.59
CA ARG A 32 13.18 1.80 0.27
C ARG A 32 14.13 0.61 0.44
N PRO A 33 13.75 -0.61 0.02
CA PRO A 33 14.61 -1.78 0.18
C PRO A 33 15.89 -1.62 -0.64
N GLN A 34 17.03 -2.01 -0.05
CA GLN A 34 18.37 -1.90 -0.65
C GLN A 34 18.97 -3.25 -1.06
N ASP A 35 18.49 -4.34 -0.48
CA ASP A 35 18.98 -5.70 -0.70
C ASP A 35 17.81 -6.69 -0.83
N VAL A 36 18.14 -7.95 -1.12
CA VAL A 36 17.17 -9.03 -1.34
C VAL A 36 16.42 -9.37 -0.04
N ASP A 37 17.12 -9.41 1.09
CA ASP A 37 16.52 -9.74 2.40
C ASP A 37 15.44 -8.72 2.80
N GLN A 38 15.66 -7.43 2.52
CA GLN A 38 14.68 -6.37 2.72
C GLN A 38 13.50 -6.47 1.74
N LEU A 39 13.73 -6.94 0.51
CA LEU A 39 12.66 -7.17 -0.46
C LEU A 39 11.71 -8.30 -0.02
N GLU A 40 12.21 -9.31 0.69
CA GLU A 40 11.45 -10.46 1.19
C GLU A 40 10.62 -10.17 2.44
N THR A 41 10.82 -9.02 3.09
CA THR A 41 10.14 -8.65 4.35
C THR A 41 9.18 -7.45 4.22
N PRO A 42 8.15 -7.52 3.35
CA PRO A 42 7.22 -6.41 3.17
C PRO A 42 6.27 -6.22 4.36
N LEU A 43 5.90 -4.97 4.64
CA LEU A 43 4.89 -4.64 5.67
C LEU A 43 3.47 -4.60 5.12
N ASN A 44 3.33 -4.47 3.81
CA ASN A 44 2.05 -4.44 3.11
C ASN A 44 2.17 -5.29 1.86
N ASN A 45 1.23 -6.19 1.64
CA ASN A 45 1.18 -7.04 0.46
C ASN A 45 -0.29 -7.17 0.01
N PHE A 46 -0.64 -6.47 -1.06
CA PHE A 46 -1.98 -6.46 -1.62
C PHE A 46 -1.97 -6.96 -3.06
N SER A 47 -3.05 -7.59 -3.49
CA SER A 47 -3.33 -7.77 -4.91
C SER A 47 -4.24 -6.65 -5.39
N VAL A 48 -3.87 -6.00 -6.49
CA VAL A 48 -4.71 -5.00 -7.16
C VAL A 48 -5.53 -5.58 -8.32
N ALA A 49 -5.55 -6.91 -8.46
CA ALA A 49 -6.44 -7.59 -9.39
C ALA A 49 -7.90 -7.24 -9.07
N GLN A 50 -8.64 -6.75 -10.07
CA GLN A 50 -10.05 -6.35 -9.94
C GLN A 50 -10.31 -5.30 -8.84
N CYS A 51 -9.32 -4.46 -8.51
CA CYS A 51 -9.52 -3.41 -7.52
C CYS A 51 -10.37 -2.26 -8.07
N GLN A 52 -11.06 -1.56 -7.15
CA GLN A 52 -11.70 -0.29 -7.44
C GLN A 52 -10.83 0.86 -6.95
N LEU A 53 -10.59 1.84 -7.83
CA LEU A 53 -9.88 3.08 -7.50
C LEU A 53 -10.88 4.20 -7.24
N MET A 54 -10.69 4.90 -6.13
CA MET A 54 -11.51 6.07 -5.77
C MET A 54 -10.58 7.23 -5.43
N LYS A 55 -10.91 8.44 -5.88
CA LYS A 55 -10.22 9.68 -5.50
C LYS A 55 -11.04 10.43 -4.47
N THR A 56 -10.40 11.06 -3.50
CA THR A 56 -11.06 11.86 -2.46
C THR A 56 -10.14 13.00 -2.00
N GLU A 57 -10.73 14.15 -1.72
CA GLU A 57 -10.01 15.30 -1.14
C GLU A 57 -10.11 15.34 0.39
N ARG A 58 -10.81 14.37 1.01
CA ARG A 58 -10.92 14.19 2.47
C ARG A 58 -10.32 12.86 2.91
N PRO A 59 -9.65 12.81 4.09
CA PRO A 59 -9.38 13.92 5.02
C PRO A 59 -8.18 14.80 4.62
N LYS A 60 -7.46 14.46 3.54
CA LYS A 60 -6.37 15.26 2.98
C LYS A 60 -6.53 15.37 1.47
N PRO A 61 -6.10 16.48 0.85
CA PRO A 61 -6.05 16.60 -0.59
C PRO A 61 -5.19 15.52 -1.24
N ASN A 62 -5.45 15.23 -2.51
CA ASN A 62 -4.71 14.24 -3.30
C ASN A 62 -4.72 12.81 -2.70
N THR A 63 -5.80 12.45 -2.03
CA THR A 63 -5.96 11.10 -1.47
C THR A 63 -6.62 10.18 -2.49
N PHE A 64 -6.12 8.95 -2.59
CA PHE A 64 -6.80 7.87 -3.31
C PHE A 64 -7.02 6.67 -2.39
N ILE A 65 -8.04 5.89 -2.71
CA ILE A 65 -8.39 4.65 -2.01
C ILE A 65 -8.33 3.53 -3.05
N ILE A 66 -7.58 2.48 -2.72
CA ILE A 66 -7.62 1.20 -3.41
C ILE A 66 -8.54 0.30 -2.59
N ARG A 67 -9.66 -0.11 -3.17
CA ARG A 67 -10.55 -1.12 -2.59
C ARG A 67 -10.31 -2.43 -3.33
N CYS A 68 -9.75 -3.40 -2.64
CA CYS A 68 -9.47 -4.74 -3.16
C CYS A 68 -10.06 -5.80 -2.23
N LEU A 69 -10.34 -6.98 -2.76
CA LEU A 69 -10.72 -8.13 -1.95
C LEU A 69 -9.45 -8.71 -1.31
N GLN A 70 -9.40 -8.76 0.03
CA GLN A 70 -8.31 -9.39 0.75
C GLN A 70 -8.74 -10.80 1.18
N TRP A 71 -8.03 -11.82 0.70
CA TRP A 71 -8.31 -13.24 1.01
C TRP A 71 -7.70 -13.73 2.32
N THR A 72 -7.02 -12.87 3.09
CA THR A 72 -6.48 -13.27 4.39
C THR A 72 -7.60 -13.33 5.43
N THR A 73 -7.76 -14.49 6.06
CA THR A 73 -8.46 -14.59 7.35
C THR A 73 -7.76 -13.71 8.37
N VAL A 74 -8.54 -12.94 9.14
CA VAL A 74 -8.08 -12.16 10.30
C VAL A 74 -7.38 -13.08 11.31
#